data_AF-A0A8R7PM08-F1
#
_entry.id   AF-A0A8R7PM08-F1
#
_cell.length_a   1.000
_cell.length_b   1.000
_cell.length_c   1.000
_cell.angle_alpha   90.00
_cell.angle_beta   90.00
_cell.angle_gamma   90.00
#
_symmetry.space_group_name_H-M   'P 1'
#
loop_
_entity.id
_entity.type
_entity.pdbx_description
1 polymer ?
#
loop_
_entity_poly.entity_id
_entity_poly.type
_entity_poly.pdbx_seq_one_letter_code
_entity_poly.pdbx_strand_id
1 'polypeptide(L)'
;MPMDEQGSASTFVELAFDNFRYRTAVKEKDLNPVWNERFYFDLSDPSNLPQLHLKAYVYHVNRLFNGSESLVDKVRVDGTSFL
;
A
#
# COMPACT_ATOMS: atom_id res chain seq x y z
N MET A 1 -10.14 12.90 -10.49
CA MET A 1 -9.93 12.62 -9.05
C MET A 1 -10.66 13.69 -8.28
N PRO A 2 -11.56 13.40 -7.33
CA PRO A 2 -11.97 14.44 -6.39
C PRO A 2 -10.92 14.45 -5.28
N MET A 3 -10.04 15.45 -5.32
CA MET A 3 -9.36 15.91 -4.12
C MET A 3 -10.45 16.40 -3.17
N ASP A 4 -10.43 15.98 -1.91
CA ASP A 4 -11.27 16.62 -0.90
C ASP A 4 -11.00 18.14 -0.95
N GLU A 5 -12.04 18.97 -0.81
CA GLU A 5 -12.04 20.42 -1.10
C GLU A 5 -11.00 21.26 -0.33
N GLN A 6 -10.14 20.64 0.49
CA GLN A 6 -9.02 21.23 1.21
C GLN A 6 -7.63 20.83 0.66
N GLY A 7 -7.54 20.05 -0.42
CA GLY A 7 -6.26 19.69 -1.04
C GLY A 7 -5.41 18.75 -0.18
N SER A 8 -6.03 17.92 0.66
CA SER A 8 -5.34 16.97 1.53
C SER A 8 -5.92 15.58 1.35
N ALA A 9 -5.07 14.55 1.21
CA ALA A 9 -5.51 13.17 1.00
C ALA A 9 -5.24 12.35 2.27
N SER A 10 -6.20 11.54 2.72
CA SER A 10 -5.97 10.56 3.77
C SER A 10 -5.67 9.21 3.13
N THR A 11 -4.47 8.67 3.32
CA THR A 11 -3.99 7.53 2.54
C THR A 11 -3.33 6.43 3.36
N PHE A 12 -3.36 5.21 2.83
CA PHE A 12 -2.58 4.09 3.33
C PHE A 12 -2.14 3.21 2.16
N VAL A 13 -1.20 2.30 2.42
CA VAL A 13 -0.75 1.32 1.44
C VAL A 13 -1.09 -0.10 1.92
N GLU A 14 -1.71 -0.90 1.05
CA GLU A 14 -1.76 -2.36 1.21
C GLU A 14 -0.60 -2.99 0.44
N LEU A 15 0.22 -3.76 1.13
CA LEU A 15 1.30 -4.55 0.57
C LEU A 15 0.82 -6.00 0.43
N ALA A 16 0.86 -6.54 -0.78
CA ALA A 16 0.56 -7.94 -1.05
C ALA A 16 1.77 -8.64 -1.67
N PHE A 17 2.23 -9.72 -1.04
CA PHE A 17 3.36 -10.50 -1.50
C PHE A 17 3.18 -11.97 -1.12
N ASP A 18 3.35 -12.87 -2.10
CA ASP A 18 3.00 -14.28 -1.95
C ASP A 18 1.56 -14.43 -1.40
N ASN A 19 1.40 -15.03 -0.23
CA ASN A 19 0.11 -15.23 0.45
C ASN A 19 -0.16 -14.20 1.57
N PHE A 20 0.72 -13.22 1.74
CA PHE A 20 0.65 -12.25 2.82
C PHE A 20 0.10 -10.92 2.35
N ARG A 21 -0.68 -10.30 3.23
CA ARG A 21 -1.13 -8.92 3.08
C ARG A 21 -0.89 -8.15 4.36
N TYR A 22 -0.28 -6.99 4.21
CA TYR A 22 -0.10 -6.04 5.29
C TYR A 22 -0.63 -4.67 4.89
N ARG A 23 -1.06 -3.91 5.89
CA ARG A 23 -1.56 -2.56 5.71
C ARG A 23 -0.74 -1.61 6.57
N THR A 24 -0.36 -0.47 6.02
CA THR A 24 0.28 0.60 6.79
C THR A 24 -0.75 1.32 7.67
N ALA A 25 -0.27 2.17 8.58
CA ALA A 25 -1.12 3.17 9.20
C ALA A 25 -1.71 4.12 8.13
N VAL A 26 -2.88 4.69 8.44
CA VAL A 26 -3.45 5.78 7.62
C VAL A 26 -2.73 7.08 7.98
N LYS A 27 -2.19 7.77 6.96
CA LYS A 27 -1.70 9.14 7.10
C LYS A 27 -2.82 10.09 6.71
N GLU A 28 -3.26 10.89 7.67
CA GLU A 28 -4.39 11.79 7.48
C GLU A 28 -3.95 13.10 6.84
N LYS A 29 -4.70 13.56 5.83
CA LYS A 29 -4.57 14.90 5.25
C LYS A 29 -3.13 15.26 4.84
N ASP A 30 -2.43 14.32 4.21
CA ASP A 30 -1.04 14.45 3.79
C ASP A 30 -0.92 14.12 2.29
N LEU A 31 -0.44 15.08 1.51
CA LEU A 31 -0.22 14.91 0.06
C LEU A 31 1.08 14.15 -0.25
N ASN A 32 2.02 14.10 0.70
CA ASN A 32 3.31 13.43 0.54
C ASN A 32 3.54 12.46 1.71
N PRO A 33 2.66 11.46 1.88
CA PRO A 33 2.68 10.58 3.04
C PRO A 33 3.99 9.79 3.11
N VAL A 34 4.61 9.81 4.28
CA VAL A 34 5.77 8.98 4.61
C VAL A 34 5.42 8.08 5.80
N TRP A 35 5.32 6.76 5.53
CA TRP A 35 4.95 5.78 6.56
C TRP A 35 6.13 5.38 7.45
N ASN A 36 7.32 5.16 6.87
CA ASN A 36 8.50 4.65 7.58
C ASN A 36 8.21 3.36 8.39
N GLU A 37 7.35 2.50 7.86
CA GLU A 37 7.00 1.21 8.44
C GLU A 37 7.82 0.08 7.80
N ARG A 38 8.11 -0.97 8.58
CA ARG A 38 8.83 -2.15 8.12
C ARG A 38 7.93 -3.38 8.22
N PHE A 39 7.94 -4.18 7.16
CA PHE A 39 7.17 -5.42 7.07
C PHE A 39 8.13 -6.57 6.76
N TYR A 40 7.82 -7.73 7.31
CA TYR A 40 8.56 -8.98 7.08
C TYR A 40 7.57 -9.99 6.51
N PHE A 41 8.00 -10.73 5.50
CA PHE A 41 7.18 -11.69 4.78
C PHE A 41 7.83 -13.07 4.90
N ASP A 42 7.09 -14.03 5.45
CA ASP A 42 7.55 -15.41 5.56
C ASP A 42 7.25 -16.14 4.25
N LEU A 43 8.21 -16.21 3.33
CA LEU A 43 8.01 -16.86 2.04
C LEU A 43 7.55 -18.31 2.20
N SER A 44 6.47 -18.69 1.51
CA SER A 44 5.96 -20.06 1.54
C SER A 44 6.97 -21.04 0.90
N ASP A 45 7.61 -20.63 -0.19
CA ASP A 45 8.70 -21.35 -0.86
C ASP A 45 9.70 -20.34 -1.47
N PRO A 46 10.95 -20.26 -0.95
CA PRO A 46 11.97 -19.35 -1.46
C PRO A 46 12.32 -19.56 -2.93
N SER A 47 12.11 -20.76 -3.47
CA SER A 47 12.40 -21.09 -4.88
C SER A 47 11.51 -20.31 -5.86
N ASN A 48 10.33 -19.86 -5.40
CA ASN A 48 9.40 -19.08 -6.19
C ASN A 48 9.73 -17.59 -6.23
N LEU A 49 10.68 -17.11 -5.42
CA LEU A 49 11.02 -15.69 -5.31
C LEU A 49 11.23 -14.97 -6.65
N PRO A 50 11.90 -15.56 -7.67
CA PRO A 50 12.06 -14.93 -8.99
C PRO A 50 10.74 -14.70 -9.75
N GLN A 51 9.67 -15.39 -9.39
CA GLN A 51 8.35 -15.30 -10.01
C GLN A 51 7.36 -14.48 -9.16
N LEU A 52 7.75 -14.14 -7.93
CA LEU A 52 6.94 -13.36 -7.00
C LEU A 52 7.18 -11.86 -7.20
N HIS A 53 6.14 -11.07 -6.91
CA HIS A 53 6.21 -9.63 -6.98
C HIS A 53 5.44 -9.01 -5.83
N LEU A 54 6.08 -8.07 -5.14
CA LEU A 54 5.42 -7.23 -4.16
C LEU A 54 4.52 -6.26 -4.91
N LYS A 55 3.23 -6.28 -4.58
CA LYS A 55 2.24 -5.32 -5.10
C LYS A 55 1.92 -4.36 -3.96
N ALA A 56 2.18 -3.07 -4.18
CA ALA A 56 1.78 -2.00 -3.28
C ALA A 56 0.56 -1.29 -3.89
N TYR A 57 -0.55 -1.27 -3.15
CA TYR A 57 -1.79 -0.61 -3.55
C TYR A 57 -1.98 0.62 -2.68
N VAL A 58 -2.04 1.81 -3.29
CA VAL A 58 -2.26 3.06 -2.59
C VAL A 58 -3.76 3.32 -2.54
N TYR A 59 -4.30 3.49 -1.35
CA TYR A 59 -5.72 3.77 -1.13
C TYR A 59 -5.91 5.16 -0.56
N HIS A 60 -6.99 5.81 -0.98
CA HIS A 60 -7.53 6.99 -0.34
C HIS A 60 -8.69 6.60 0.57
N VAL A 61 -8.72 7.14 1.78
CA VAL A 61 -9.80 6.95 2.76
C VAL A 61 -10.68 8.19 2.72
N ASN A 62 -11.88 8.04 2.19
CA ASN A 62 -12.84 9.11 2.20
C ASN A 62 -13.61 9.14 3.54
N ARG A 63 -13.17 10.04 4.42
CA ARG A 63 -13.78 10.25 5.74
C ARG A 63 -15.22 10.80 5.66
N LEU A 64 -15.59 11.48 4.57
CA LEU A 64 -16.94 12.03 4.37
C LEU A 64 -17.96 10.94 4.02
N PHE A 65 -17.51 9.85 3.39
CA PHE A 65 -18.36 8.71 3.02
C PHE A 65 -18.04 7.49 3.88
N ASN A 66 -18.31 7.56 5.18
CA ASN A 66 -18.17 6.48 6.17
C ASN A 66 -16.78 5.79 6.20
N GLY A 67 -15.72 6.51 5.80
CA GLY A 67 -14.38 5.93 5.72
C GLY A 67 -14.20 4.95 4.56
N SER A 68 -15.03 5.06 3.51
CA SER A 68 -14.88 4.26 2.30
C SER A 68 -13.49 4.43 1.69
N GLU A 69 -12.99 3.34 1.11
CA GLU A 69 -11.63 3.27 0.60
C GLU A 69 -11.69 3.15 -0.92
N SER A 70 -10.93 3.98 -1.63
CA SER A 70 -10.81 3.91 -3.09
C SER A 70 -9.35 3.70 -3.49
N LEU A 71 -9.13 2.82 -4.46
CA LEU A 71 -7.81 2.58 -5.02
C LEU A 71 -7.38 3.82 -5.82
N VAL A 72 -6.22 4.36 -5.48
CA VAL A 72 -5.60 5.49 -6.16
C VAL A 72 -4.59 4.99 -7.19
N ASP A 73 -3.70 4.08 -6.77
CA ASP A 73 -2.62 3.60 -7.62
C ASP A 73 -2.12 2.21 -7.19
N LYS A 74 -1.33 1.58 -8.05
CA LYS A 74 -0.70 0.29 -7.82
C LYS A 74 0.72 0.25 -8.39
N VAL A 75 1.67 -0.10 -7.54
CA VAL A 75 3.08 -0.30 -7.89
C VAL A 75 3.44 -1.78 -7.75
N ARG A 76 4.34 -2.28 -8.59
CA ARG A 76 4.88 -3.64 -8.55
C ARG A 76 6.40 -3.59 -8.43
N VAL A 77 6.95 -4.39 -7.53
CA VAL A 77 8.39 -4.57 -7.34
C VAL A 77 8.70 -6.06 -7.41
N ASP A 78 9.77 -6.43 -8.11
CA ASP A 78 10.17 -7.83 -8.27
C ASP A 78 10.69 -8.39 -6.94
N GLY A 79 10.33 -9.63 -6.60
CA GLY A 79 10.69 -10.27 -5.33
C GLY A 79 12.20 -10.38 -5.10
N THR A 80 12.99 -10.44 -6.18
CA THR A 80 14.46 -10.44 -6.13
C THR A 80 15.07 -9.07 -5.83
N SER A 81 14.28 -7.99 -5.79
CA SER A 81 14.78 -6.63 -5.51
C SER A 81 15.11 -6.39 -4.04
N PHE A 82 14.78 -7.34 -3.16
CA PHE A 82 14.94 -7.22 -1.70
C PHE A 82 16.05 -8.13 -1.15
N LEU A 83 16.84 -8.75 -2.04
CA LEU A 83 18.01 -9.57 -1.72
C LEU A 83 19.32 -8.77 -1.74
#